data_AF-B0RLA0-F1
#
_entry.id   AF-B0RLA0-F1
#
_cell.length_a   1.000
_cell.length_b   1.000
_cell.length_c   1.000
_cell.angle_alpha   90.00
_cell.angle_beta   90.00
_cell.angle_gamma   90.00
#
_symmetry.space_group_name_H-M   'P 1'
#
loop_
_entity.id
_entity.type
_entity.pdbx_description
1 polymer ?
#
loop_
_entity_poly.entity_id
_entity_poly.type
_entity_poly.pdbx_seq_one_letter_code
_entity_poly.pdbx_strand_id
1 'polypeptide(L)'
;MKWGPRRVEPMNTKQKRTGRRFFSLLLLLLAAGLQGACADPKKSDFTTSSASVPVIAQDAIASDRSEPKKTSISSQELEARLLSFVDGFKSPADMNYMRLEAALGTKFGDTSNSLHPFYIMKNVYLSDGYTFYATHVPAEEIFSSMEVALGLPERIDPTRIPTSRCVWDAETLSHKLEELGYKRGGQRPFQGGWLRQHWRPLNNETQGFSVALLIYRTSQDSGSRECAYGMQIDGGKA
;
A
#
# COMPACT_ATOMS: atom_id res chain seq x y z
N MET A 1 -32.79 -17.18 -55.76
CA MET A 1 -32.12 -16.63 -54.56
C MET A 1 -30.94 -17.54 -54.23
N LYS A 2 -29.70 -17.11 -54.52
CA LYS A 2 -28.49 -17.91 -54.34
C LYS A 2 -27.70 -17.38 -53.14
N TRP A 3 -27.49 -18.25 -52.15
CA TRP A 3 -26.52 -18.06 -51.08
C TRP A 3 -25.10 -18.17 -51.64
N GLY A 4 -24.22 -17.24 -51.27
CA GLY A 4 -22.79 -17.29 -51.55
C GLY A 4 -22.01 -17.21 -50.23
N PRO A 5 -20.89 -17.96 -50.07
CA PRO A 5 -20.13 -17.96 -48.82
C PRO A 5 -19.25 -16.70 -48.75
N ARG A 6 -19.39 -15.91 -47.68
CA ARG A 6 -18.40 -14.86 -47.37
C ARG A 6 -17.15 -15.52 -46.79
N ARG A 7 -16.10 -15.47 -47.59
CA ARG A 7 -14.72 -15.83 -47.30
C ARG A 7 -14.20 -14.94 -46.15
N VAL A 8 -13.78 -15.54 -45.05
CA VAL A 8 -13.04 -14.86 -43.97
C VAL A 8 -11.58 -14.79 -44.41
N GLU A 9 -11.04 -13.58 -44.58
CA GLU A 9 -9.60 -13.38 -44.73
C GLU A 9 -8.93 -13.50 -43.35
N PRO A 10 -7.77 -14.18 -43.24
CA PRO A 10 -7.01 -14.22 -42.01
C PRO A 10 -6.21 -12.93 -41.86
N MET A 11 -6.65 -12.05 -40.96
CA MET A 11 -5.90 -10.86 -40.59
C MET A 11 -4.68 -11.29 -39.76
N ASN A 12 -3.55 -11.34 -40.44
CA ASN A 12 -2.22 -11.57 -39.87
C ASN A 12 -1.75 -10.29 -39.20
N THR A 13 -1.85 -10.21 -37.87
CA THR A 13 -1.17 -9.17 -37.09
C THR A 13 -0.28 -9.83 -36.05
N LYS A 14 0.99 -9.99 -36.41
CA LYS A 14 2.11 -10.07 -35.46
C LYS A 14 2.10 -8.81 -34.59
N GLN A 15 1.41 -8.86 -33.45
CA GLN A 15 1.53 -7.82 -32.43
C GLN A 15 2.60 -8.26 -31.42
N LYS A 16 3.76 -7.62 -31.51
CA LYS A 16 4.86 -7.73 -30.55
C LYS A 16 4.33 -7.49 -29.13
N ARG A 17 4.31 -8.53 -28.29
CA ARG A 17 4.23 -8.39 -26.84
C ARG A 17 5.56 -7.82 -26.32
N THR A 18 5.65 -6.51 -26.24
CA THR A 18 6.70 -5.79 -25.50
C THR A 18 6.06 -5.14 -24.28
N GLY A 19 6.05 -5.84 -23.16
CA GLY A 19 5.46 -5.36 -21.92
C GLY A 19 5.59 -6.36 -20.79
N ARG A 20 6.80 -6.91 -20.57
CA ARG A 20 7.05 -7.81 -19.42
C ARG A 20 8.50 -7.91 -18.97
N ARG A 21 9.31 -6.88 -19.19
CA ARG A 21 10.75 -6.90 -18.83
C ARG A 21 11.25 -5.74 -17.95
N PHE A 22 10.37 -4.84 -17.49
CA PHE A 22 10.81 -3.75 -16.60
C PHE A 22 10.86 -4.12 -15.11
N PHE A 23 10.20 -5.20 -14.67
CA PHE A 23 10.21 -5.61 -13.26
C PHE A 23 11.40 -6.51 -12.86
N SER A 24 12.12 -7.10 -13.82
CA SER A 24 13.26 -7.99 -13.51
C SER A 24 14.55 -7.24 -13.22
N LEU A 25 14.67 -5.96 -13.61
CA LEU A 25 15.89 -5.17 -13.40
C LEU A 25 16.00 -4.56 -11.99
N LEU A 26 14.89 -4.43 -11.25
CA LEU A 26 14.93 -3.89 -9.88
C LEU A 26 15.43 -4.91 -8.84
N LEU A 27 15.37 -6.22 -9.14
CA LEU A 27 15.78 -7.28 -8.21
C LEU A 27 17.31 -7.50 -8.13
N LEU A 28 18.10 -7.05 -9.10
CA LEU A 28 19.55 -7.26 -9.12
C LEU A 28 20.34 -6.27 -8.24
N LEU A 29 19.72 -5.16 -7.81
CA LEU A 29 20.39 -4.13 -7.01
C LEU A 29 20.28 -4.35 -5.49
N LEU A 30 19.47 -5.31 -5.03
CA LEU A 30 19.25 -5.58 -3.60
C LEU A 30 20.13 -6.71 -3.03
N ALA A 31 20.89 -7.43 -3.88
CA ALA A 31 21.71 -8.56 -3.45
C ALA A 31 23.17 -8.20 -3.07
N ALA A 32 23.58 -6.94 -3.17
CA ALA A 32 24.98 -6.53 -2.97
C ALA A 32 25.29 -5.87 -1.60
N GLY A 33 24.40 -6.00 -0.60
CA GLY A 33 24.50 -5.25 0.65
C GLY A 33 24.77 -6.05 1.94
N LEU A 34 25.03 -7.37 1.88
CA LEU A 34 25.31 -8.18 3.07
C LEU A 34 26.80 -8.49 3.17
N GLN A 35 27.60 -7.56 3.72
CA GLN A 35 28.87 -7.90 4.35
C GLN A 35 29.18 -6.98 5.55
N GLY A 36 29.16 -7.57 6.74
CA GLY A 36 30.16 -7.32 7.79
C GLY A 36 29.87 -6.23 8.83
N ALA A 37 29.55 -6.64 10.06
CA ALA A 37 30.47 -6.53 11.20
C ALA A 37 29.75 -6.91 12.52
N CYS A 38 29.94 -8.16 12.94
CA CYS A 38 29.96 -8.50 14.37
C CYS A 38 31.31 -8.05 14.92
N ALA A 39 31.34 -7.16 15.90
CA ALA A 39 32.50 -6.94 16.76
C ALA A 39 32.08 -6.26 18.07
N ASP A 40 31.98 -7.06 19.12
CA ASP A 40 32.40 -6.72 20.48
C ASP A 40 33.27 -7.91 20.93
N PRO A 41 34.38 -7.75 21.66
CA PRO A 41 34.40 -7.01 22.93
C PRO A 41 35.70 -6.23 23.23
N LYS A 42 35.68 -5.30 24.19
CA LYS A 42 36.79 -5.19 25.17
C LYS A 42 36.43 -4.47 26.47
N LYS A 43 36.64 -5.25 27.54
CA LYS A 43 36.73 -4.90 28.96
C LYS A 43 37.82 -3.83 29.21
N SER A 44 37.50 -2.83 30.02
CA SER A 44 38.48 -2.10 30.83
C SER A 44 37.78 -1.54 32.07
N ASP A 45 38.06 -2.17 33.21
CA ASP A 45 37.83 -1.64 34.56
C ASP A 45 38.67 -0.38 34.75
N PHE A 46 38.15 0.65 35.43
CA PHE A 46 38.90 1.47 36.40
C PHE A 46 37.92 2.27 37.27
N THR A 47 37.89 1.87 38.54
CA THR A 47 37.88 2.69 39.77
C THR A 47 36.71 3.64 40.09
N THR A 48 36.01 3.21 41.13
CA THR A 48 35.24 3.94 42.15
C THR A 48 35.76 5.36 42.46
N SER A 49 34.87 6.35 42.41
CA SER A 49 34.90 7.46 43.39
C SER A 49 33.48 7.95 43.65
N SER A 50 33.10 7.90 44.92
CA SER A 50 31.83 8.32 45.49
C SER A 50 31.89 9.80 45.87
N ALA A 51 30.86 10.59 45.56
CA ALA A 51 30.49 11.79 46.31
C ALA A 51 29.05 12.23 45.95
N SER A 52 28.29 12.62 46.97
CA SER A 52 26.86 12.86 46.98
C SER A 52 26.53 14.36 47.09
N VAL A 53 25.62 14.89 46.22
CA VAL A 53 24.41 15.77 46.45
C VAL A 53 24.65 17.20 47.07
N PRO A 54 23.83 18.30 46.86
CA PRO A 54 22.43 18.44 46.37
C PRO A 54 22.06 19.54 45.31
N VAL A 55 20.85 19.34 44.74
CA VAL A 55 19.70 20.24 44.42
C VAL A 55 19.91 21.75 44.19
N ILE A 56 19.53 22.25 43.00
CA ILE A 56 18.78 23.52 42.81
C ILE A 56 17.67 23.31 41.76
N ALA A 57 16.46 23.70 42.13
CA ALA A 57 15.25 23.75 41.30
C ALA A 57 15.04 25.17 40.70
N GLN A 58 14.11 25.26 39.74
CA GLN A 58 13.59 26.44 39.02
C GLN A 58 14.41 26.82 37.77
N ASP A 59 13.84 27.05 36.58
CA ASP A 59 12.49 27.55 36.27
C ASP A 59 11.83 26.85 35.08
N ALA A 60 10.53 26.62 35.22
CA ALA A 60 9.63 26.27 34.15
C ALA A 60 9.34 27.51 33.30
N ILE A 61 9.90 27.56 32.09
CA ILE A 61 9.28 28.34 31.02
C ILE A 61 8.40 27.36 30.24
N ALA A 62 7.12 27.38 30.59
CA ALA A 62 6.04 26.81 29.81
C ALA A 62 6.03 27.47 28.43
N SER A 63 6.76 26.87 27.49
CA SER A 63 6.46 27.03 26.07
C SER A 63 5.46 25.96 25.69
N ASP A 64 4.21 26.12 26.14
CA ASP A 64 3.08 25.40 25.54
C ASP A 64 2.78 26.03 24.18
N ARG A 65 3.73 25.86 23.26
CA ARG A 65 3.41 25.75 21.85
C ARG A 65 3.00 24.30 21.68
N SER A 66 1.76 23.99 22.08
CA SER A 66 1.09 22.83 21.53
C SER A 66 1.06 23.06 20.02
N GLU A 67 2.03 22.50 19.29
CA GLU A 67 1.81 22.20 17.89
C GLU A 67 0.44 21.54 17.81
N PRO A 68 -0.42 21.94 16.85
CA PRO A 68 -1.72 21.29 16.72
C PRO A 68 -1.46 19.80 16.63
N LYS A 69 -1.83 19.07 17.69
CA LYS A 69 -1.55 17.64 17.86
C LYS A 69 -2.04 17.00 16.58
N LYS A 70 -1.13 16.68 15.66
CA LYS A 70 -1.49 16.17 14.34
C LYS A 70 -2.31 14.93 14.62
N THR A 71 -3.62 15.03 14.42
CA THR A 71 -4.55 13.98 14.84
C THR A 71 -4.24 12.78 13.96
N SER A 72 -3.44 11.86 14.49
CA SER A 72 -3.10 10.63 13.81
C SER A 72 -4.37 9.81 13.67
N ILE A 73 -4.69 9.38 12.46
CA ILE A 73 -5.84 8.51 12.19
C ILE A 73 -5.52 7.08 12.64
N SER A 74 -6.56 6.27 12.88
CA SER A 74 -6.43 4.82 13.14
C SER A 74 -6.43 4.02 11.83
N SER A 75 -6.12 2.73 11.89
CA SER A 75 -6.22 1.83 10.73
C SER A 75 -7.66 1.66 10.23
N GLN A 76 -8.66 1.65 11.11
CA GLN A 76 -10.08 1.63 10.72
C GLN A 76 -10.53 2.94 10.06
N GLU A 77 -10.04 4.08 10.55
CA GLU A 77 -10.34 5.36 9.90
C GLU A 77 -9.67 5.43 8.53
N LEU A 78 -8.44 4.92 8.39
CA LEU A 78 -7.77 4.79 7.10
C LEU A 78 -8.56 3.90 6.13
N GLU A 79 -9.09 2.76 6.58
CA GLU A 79 -9.97 1.89 5.77
C GLU A 79 -11.16 2.68 5.20
N ALA A 80 -11.88 3.39 6.07
CA ALA A 80 -13.06 4.16 5.68
C ALA A 80 -12.72 5.27 4.68
N ARG A 81 -11.60 5.96 4.89
CA ARG A 81 -11.12 7.01 3.97
C ARG A 81 -10.71 6.45 2.61
N LEU A 82 -10.07 5.28 2.57
CA LEU A 82 -9.72 4.61 1.31
C LEU A 82 -10.97 4.14 0.55
N LEU A 83 -11.99 3.62 1.24
CA LEU A 83 -13.28 3.27 0.62
C LEU A 83 -13.96 4.49 0.02
N SER A 84 -14.01 5.60 0.75
CA SER A 84 -14.56 6.88 0.24
C SER A 84 -13.75 7.40 -0.95
N PHE A 85 -12.42 7.27 -0.91
CA PHE A 85 -11.53 7.67 -2.00
C PHE A 85 -11.84 6.92 -3.30
N VAL A 86 -11.93 5.59 -3.25
CA VAL A 86 -12.22 4.78 -4.45
C VAL A 86 -13.66 4.93 -4.93
N ASP A 87 -14.61 5.15 -4.02
CA ASP A 87 -15.99 5.44 -4.41
C ASP A 87 -16.10 6.72 -5.25
N GLY A 88 -15.34 7.74 -4.87
CA GLY A 88 -15.29 9.05 -5.51
C GLY A 88 -14.70 9.09 -6.92
N PHE A 89 -14.32 7.95 -7.52
CA PHE A 89 -13.83 7.90 -8.89
C PHE A 89 -14.96 7.94 -9.92
N LYS A 90 -14.83 8.84 -10.90
CA LYS A 90 -15.74 9.03 -12.05
C LYS A 90 -14.99 9.07 -13.38
N SER A 91 -13.68 9.29 -13.36
CA SER A 91 -12.79 9.31 -14.53
C SER A 91 -11.36 8.86 -14.14
N PRO A 92 -10.49 8.49 -15.09
CA PRO A 92 -9.11 8.13 -14.78
C PRO A 92 -8.32 9.24 -14.07
N ALA A 93 -8.64 10.51 -14.35
CA ALA A 93 -8.00 11.67 -13.73
C ALA A 93 -8.25 11.78 -12.22
N ASP A 94 -9.28 11.11 -11.71
CA ASP A 94 -9.56 11.04 -10.28
C ASP A 94 -8.52 10.22 -9.52
N MET A 95 -7.80 9.35 -10.24
CA MET A 95 -6.64 8.63 -9.72
C MET A 95 -5.38 9.49 -9.75
N ASN A 96 -5.34 10.53 -8.92
CA ASN A 96 -4.17 11.39 -8.78
C ASN A 96 -3.66 11.46 -7.34
N TYR A 97 -2.37 11.77 -7.20
CA TYR A 97 -1.68 11.78 -5.92
C TYR A 97 -2.26 12.79 -4.92
N MET A 98 -2.70 13.98 -5.36
CA MET A 98 -3.25 15.00 -4.46
C MET A 98 -4.53 14.52 -3.76
N ARG A 99 -5.41 13.83 -4.50
CA ARG A 99 -6.61 13.23 -3.91
C ARG A 99 -6.25 12.08 -2.97
N LEU A 100 -5.22 11.29 -3.28
CA LEU A 100 -4.72 10.25 -2.38
C LEU A 100 -4.13 10.86 -1.11
N GLU A 101 -3.33 11.93 -1.18
CA GLU A 101 -2.82 12.65 0.00
C GLU A 101 -3.95 13.15 0.90
N ALA A 102 -5.01 13.72 0.30
CA ALA A 102 -6.19 14.15 1.04
C ALA A 102 -6.88 12.98 1.77
N ALA A 103 -7.02 11.82 1.12
CA ALA A 103 -7.58 10.63 1.74
C ALA A 103 -6.69 10.10 2.87
N LEU A 104 -5.37 10.14 2.70
CA LEU A 104 -4.40 9.66 3.70
C LEU A 104 -4.19 10.65 4.85
N GLY A 105 -4.56 11.92 4.69
CA GLY A 105 -4.31 12.98 5.67
C GLY A 105 -2.83 13.33 5.84
N THR A 106 -1.99 12.98 4.86
CA THR A 106 -0.55 13.28 4.87
C THR A 106 -0.04 13.46 3.44
N LYS A 107 1.06 14.19 3.29
CA LYS A 107 1.69 14.46 1.99
C LYS A 107 2.77 13.45 1.65
N PHE A 108 2.93 13.17 0.37
CA PHE A 108 4.09 12.45 -0.14
C PHE A 108 5.35 13.27 0.16
N GLY A 109 6.48 12.58 0.34
CA GLY A 109 7.76 13.28 0.40
C GLY A 109 8.06 14.00 -0.91
N ASP A 110 9.00 14.95 -0.88
CA ASP A 110 9.43 15.65 -2.09
C ASP A 110 9.82 14.65 -3.18
N THR A 111 9.20 14.78 -4.35
CA THR A 111 9.54 13.99 -5.52
C THR A 111 11.00 14.22 -5.88
N SER A 112 11.74 13.16 -6.20
CA SER A 112 13.00 13.35 -6.91
C SER A 112 12.71 14.12 -8.21
N ASN A 113 13.61 15.01 -8.63
CA ASN A 113 13.55 15.78 -9.88
C ASN A 113 13.62 14.90 -11.16
N SER A 114 12.96 13.74 -11.16
CA SER A 114 12.92 12.81 -12.27
C SER A 114 11.81 13.22 -13.24
N LEU A 115 12.03 12.90 -14.51
CA LEU A 115 11.05 13.07 -15.58
C LEU A 115 9.80 12.18 -15.41
N HIS A 116 9.81 11.25 -14.45
CA HIS A 116 8.71 10.31 -14.18
C HIS A 116 8.42 10.32 -12.67
N PRO A 117 7.58 11.26 -12.20
CA PRO A 117 7.40 11.48 -10.78
C PRO A 117 6.78 10.23 -10.15
N PHE A 118 7.54 9.52 -9.31
CA PHE A 118 7.04 8.41 -8.51
C PHE A 118 6.96 8.86 -7.06
N TYR A 119 5.76 8.75 -6.48
CA TYR A 119 5.50 9.25 -5.13
C TYR A 119 5.48 8.09 -4.15
N ILE A 120 6.19 8.25 -3.03
CA ILE A 120 6.27 7.22 -1.98
C ILE A 120 6.12 7.86 -0.60
N MET A 121 5.27 7.29 0.23
CA MET A 121 5.24 7.47 1.69
C MET A 121 5.68 6.16 2.34
N LYS A 122 6.54 6.24 3.35
CA LYS A 122 6.97 5.06 4.12
C LYS A 122 6.79 5.33 5.60
N ASN A 123 6.35 4.31 6.33
CA ASN A 123 6.31 4.27 7.79
C ASN A 123 5.54 5.45 8.42
N VAL A 124 4.40 5.82 7.83
CA VAL A 124 3.51 6.81 8.44
C VAL A 124 2.78 6.14 9.60
N TYR A 125 2.95 6.66 10.81
CA TYR A 125 2.36 6.09 12.02
C TYR A 125 0.86 6.37 12.11
N LEU A 126 0.12 5.36 12.56
CA LEU A 126 -1.29 5.43 12.90
C LEU A 126 -1.46 5.43 14.43
N SER A 127 -2.60 5.90 14.93
CA SER A 127 -2.84 6.08 16.36
C SER A 127 -2.94 4.77 17.15
N ASP A 128 -3.23 3.67 16.45
CA ASP A 128 -3.41 2.31 16.98
C ASP A 128 -2.15 1.45 16.84
N GLY A 129 -1.00 2.08 16.60
CA GLY A 129 0.32 1.44 16.59
C GLY A 129 0.72 0.82 15.26
N TYR A 130 -0.17 0.78 14.28
CA TYR A 130 0.16 0.39 12.91
C TYR A 130 0.99 1.47 12.22
N THR A 131 1.61 1.08 11.11
CA THR A 131 2.16 2.04 10.14
C THR A 131 1.52 1.79 8.79
N PHE A 132 1.54 2.76 7.89
CA PHE A 132 1.24 2.52 6.49
C PHE A 132 2.32 3.05 5.57
N TYR A 133 2.39 2.45 4.39
CA TYR A 133 3.08 2.98 3.23
C TYR A 133 2.06 3.26 2.13
N ALA A 134 2.39 4.21 1.27
CA ALA A 134 1.59 4.50 0.09
C ALA A 134 2.51 4.75 -1.11
N THR A 135 2.07 4.35 -2.30
CA THR A 135 2.74 4.66 -3.55
C THR A 135 1.74 5.22 -4.55
N HIS A 136 2.23 6.09 -5.42
CA HIS A 136 1.49 6.55 -6.59
C HIS A 136 2.45 6.60 -7.79
N VAL A 137 2.14 5.80 -8.80
CA VAL A 137 2.76 5.80 -10.12
C VAL A 137 1.79 6.51 -11.07
N PRO A 138 2.08 7.75 -11.50
CA PRO A 138 1.28 8.43 -12.50
C PRO A 138 1.32 7.66 -13.83
N ALA A 139 0.23 7.74 -14.57
CA ALA A 139 0.23 7.40 -15.98
C ALA A 139 -0.32 8.59 -16.78
N GLU A 140 0.42 9.04 -17.78
CA GLU A 140 0.11 10.29 -18.50
C GLU A 140 -1.17 10.19 -19.34
N GLU A 141 -1.55 9.00 -19.83
CA GLU A 141 -2.69 8.81 -20.76
C GLU A 141 -3.66 7.68 -20.37
N ILE A 142 -3.44 7.02 -19.23
CA ILE A 142 -4.30 5.91 -18.77
C ILE A 142 -4.59 6.08 -17.27
N PHE A 143 -4.89 4.98 -16.59
CA PHE A 143 -5.08 4.97 -15.15
C PHE A 143 -3.71 4.97 -14.45
N SER A 144 -3.56 5.81 -13.43
CA SER A 144 -2.45 5.70 -12.48
C SER A 144 -2.51 4.37 -11.74
N SER A 145 -1.41 3.98 -11.11
CA SER A 145 -1.36 2.86 -10.17
C SER A 145 -1.05 3.37 -8.77
N MET A 146 -1.78 2.89 -7.78
CA MET A 146 -1.59 3.26 -6.39
C MET A 146 -1.59 2.01 -5.52
N GLU A 147 -0.84 2.06 -4.44
CA GLU A 147 -0.89 1.03 -3.41
C GLU A 147 -0.88 1.70 -2.05
N VAL A 148 -1.71 1.21 -1.13
CA VAL A 148 -1.66 1.56 0.28
C VAL A 148 -1.66 0.28 1.07
N ALA A 149 -0.67 0.06 1.93
CA ALA A 149 -0.70 -1.07 2.83
C ALA A 149 -0.09 -0.78 4.19
N LEU A 150 -0.51 -1.58 5.16
CA LEU A 150 -0.22 -1.43 6.57
C LEU A 150 0.86 -2.41 7.02
N GLY A 151 1.79 -1.90 7.81
CA GLY A 151 2.68 -2.68 8.66
C GLY A 151 2.03 -2.90 10.02
N LEU A 152 2.10 -4.14 10.53
CA LEU A 152 1.63 -4.47 11.88
C LEU A 152 2.43 -3.73 12.96
N PRO A 153 1.88 -3.54 14.17
CA PRO A 153 2.57 -2.86 15.27
C PRO A 153 3.92 -3.48 15.64
N GLU A 154 4.05 -4.80 15.50
CA GLU A 154 5.29 -5.55 15.72
C GLU A 154 6.33 -5.39 14.60
N ARG A 155 6.01 -4.61 13.55
CA ARG A 155 6.84 -4.40 12.35
C ARG A 155 7.19 -5.70 11.61
N ILE A 156 6.32 -6.69 11.71
CA ILE A 156 6.42 -7.95 10.99
C ILE A 156 5.64 -7.87 9.68
N ASP A 157 6.11 -8.60 8.67
CA ASP A 157 5.37 -8.82 7.42
C ASP A 157 4.33 -9.94 7.65
N PRO A 158 3.01 -9.62 7.66
CA PRO A 158 1.97 -10.61 7.96
C PRO A 158 1.83 -11.68 6.88
N THR A 159 2.45 -11.50 5.71
CA THR A 159 2.48 -12.50 4.63
C THR A 159 3.61 -13.53 4.81
N ARG A 160 4.55 -13.28 5.72
CA ARG A 160 5.73 -14.13 5.95
C ARG A 160 5.78 -14.72 7.35
N ILE A 161 5.27 -13.99 8.33
CA ILE A 161 5.32 -14.38 9.74
C ILE A 161 3.88 -14.63 10.22
N PRO A 162 3.55 -15.84 10.68
CA PRO A 162 2.23 -16.13 11.23
C PRO A 162 1.85 -15.18 12.35
N THR A 163 0.61 -14.71 12.33
CA THR A 163 0.07 -13.76 13.30
C THR A 163 -1.41 -14.02 13.53
N SER A 164 -1.90 -13.79 14.75
CA SER A 164 -3.32 -13.85 15.05
C SER A 164 -4.05 -12.53 14.78
N ARG A 165 -3.31 -11.43 14.58
CA ARG A 165 -3.87 -10.10 14.34
C ARG A 165 -4.45 -10.01 12.94
N CYS A 166 -5.62 -9.40 12.84
CA CYS A 166 -6.27 -9.04 11.58
C CYS A 166 -6.34 -7.52 11.51
N VAL A 167 -5.77 -6.93 10.47
CA VAL A 167 -5.89 -5.48 10.23
C VAL A 167 -7.34 -5.15 9.90
N TRP A 168 -7.82 -5.67 8.77
CA TRP A 168 -9.20 -5.61 8.34
C TRP A 168 -9.69 -7.00 7.94
N ASP A 169 -10.95 -7.32 8.22
CA ASP A 169 -11.57 -8.54 7.72
C ASP A 169 -11.76 -8.46 6.20
N ALA A 170 -11.15 -9.39 5.46
CA ALA A 170 -11.10 -9.29 4.01
C ALA A 170 -12.49 -9.48 3.36
N GLU A 171 -13.35 -10.29 3.96
CA GLU A 171 -14.69 -10.56 3.44
C GLU A 171 -15.62 -9.37 3.63
N THR A 172 -15.59 -8.78 4.83
CA THR A 172 -16.30 -7.55 5.15
C THR A 172 -15.87 -6.41 4.23
N LEU A 173 -14.56 -6.26 3.99
CA LEU A 173 -14.06 -5.21 3.10
C LEU A 173 -14.44 -5.45 1.63
N SER A 174 -14.45 -6.71 1.18
CA SER A 174 -14.98 -7.09 -0.13
C SER A 174 -16.46 -6.72 -0.30
N HIS A 175 -17.30 -6.99 0.70
CA HIS A 175 -18.71 -6.61 0.66
C HIS A 175 -18.91 -5.09 0.60
N LYS A 176 -18.14 -4.32 1.36
CA LYS A 176 -18.19 -2.85 1.27
C LYS A 176 -17.84 -2.37 -0.14
N LEU A 177 -16.85 -2.97 -0.82
CA LEU A 177 -16.54 -2.63 -2.21
C LEU A 177 -17.69 -2.98 -3.17
N GLU A 178 -18.38 -4.10 -2.93
CA GLU A 178 -19.57 -4.51 -3.70
C GLU A 178 -20.72 -3.51 -3.57
N GLU A 179 -20.96 -2.98 -2.37
CA GLU A 179 -21.93 -1.91 -2.11
C GLU A 179 -21.60 -0.61 -2.87
N LEU A 180 -20.31 -0.35 -3.12
CA LEU A 180 -19.82 0.78 -3.93
C LEU A 180 -19.86 0.51 -5.45
N GLY A 181 -20.43 -0.62 -5.86
CA GLY A 181 -20.60 -1.01 -7.27
C GLY A 181 -19.40 -1.73 -7.89
N TYR A 182 -18.41 -2.15 -7.09
CA TYR A 182 -17.34 -3.01 -7.57
C TYR A 182 -17.80 -4.47 -7.60
N LYS A 183 -17.64 -5.16 -8.72
CA LYS A 183 -17.89 -6.60 -8.83
C LYS A 183 -16.66 -7.37 -8.39
N ARG A 184 -16.83 -8.32 -7.47
CA ARG A 184 -15.76 -9.22 -7.04
C ARG A 184 -15.27 -10.08 -8.21
N GLY A 185 -13.97 -10.14 -8.37
CA GLY A 185 -13.26 -10.97 -9.32
C GLY A 185 -12.56 -12.16 -8.65
N GLY A 186 -11.50 -12.64 -9.29
CA GLY A 186 -10.72 -13.77 -8.79
C GLY A 186 -9.76 -13.40 -7.65
N GLN A 187 -9.23 -14.45 -7.03
CA GLN A 187 -8.14 -14.36 -6.06
C GLN A 187 -6.90 -15.09 -6.60
N ARG A 188 -5.71 -14.50 -6.46
CA ARG A 188 -4.44 -15.07 -6.95
C ARG A 188 -3.29 -14.89 -5.95
N PRO A 189 -2.28 -15.78 -5.91
CA PRO A 189 -1.12 -15.60 -5.03
C PRO A 189 -0.35 -14.32 -5.35
N PHE A 190 0.16 -13.65 -4.32
CA PHE A 190 0.94 -12.42 -4.45
C PHE A 190 1.81 -12.15 -3.21
N GLN A 191 3.13 -12.03 -3.41
CA GLN A 191 4.10 -11.64 -2.37
C GLN A 191 3.98 -12.40 -1.03
N GLY A 192 3.75 -13.72 -1.07
CA GLY A 192 3.56 -14.53 0.15
C GLY A 192 2.11 -14.55 0.68
N GLY A 193 1.27 -13.62 0.23
CA GLY A 193 -0.17 -13.59 0.47
C GLY A 193 -0.98 -13.81 -0.81
N TRP A 194 -2.12 -13.12 -0.90
CA TRP A 194 -3.06 -13.19 -2.01
C TRP A 194 -3.52 -11.79 -2.43
N LEU A 195 -3.88 -11.64 -3.69
CA LEU A 195 -4.65 -10.51 -4.21
C LEU A 195 -6.07 -10.97 -4.49
N ARG A 196 -7.06 -10.26 -3.95
CA ARG A 196 -8.47 -10.45 -4.34
C ARG A 196 -8.97 -9.24 -5.10
N GLN A 197 -9.29 -9.44 -6.37
CA GLN A 197 -9.63 -8.36 -7.29
C GLN A 197 -11.10 -7.97 -7.19
N HIS A 198 -11.39 -6.69 -7.37
CA HIS A 198 -12.73 -6.13 -7.54
C HIS A 198 -12.66 -5.09 -8.67
N TRP A 199 -13.68 -5.04 -9.52
CA TRP A 199 -13.69 -4.16 -10.68
C TRP A 199 -15.00 -3.39 -10.78
N ARG A 200 -14.91 -2.10 -11.11
CA ARG A 200 -16.08 -1.24 -11.35
C ARG A 200 -15.99 -0.64 -12.74
N PRO A 201 -16.98 -0.88 -13.63
CA PRO A 201 -16.93 -0.36 -14.99
C PRO A 201 -16.97 1.16 -15.02
N LEU A 202 -16.30 1.72 -16.02
CA LEU A 202 -16.33 3.11 -16.42
C LEU A 202 -16.82 3.16 -17.87
N ASN A 203 -17.88 3.93 -18.16
CA ASN A 203 -18.44 4.20 -19.51
C ASN A 203 -18.54 2.98 -20.47
N ASN A 204 -19.77 2.53 -20.78
CA ASN A 204 -20.04 1.45 -21.75
C ASN A 204 -19.24 0.15 -21.52
N GLU A 205 -18.77 -0.09 -20.29
CA GLU A 205 -18.06 -1.32 -19.84
C GLU A 205 -16.70 -1.62 -20.50
N THR A 206 -16.15 -0.73 -21.34
CA THR A 206 -14.88 -0.98 -22.04
C THR A 206 -13.63 -0.69 -21.20
N GLN A 207 -13.80 0.08 -20.12
CA GLN A 207 -12.77 0.44 -19.17
C GLN A 207 -13.33 0.29 -17.75
N GLY A 208 -12.46 0.26 -16.75
CA GLY A 208 -12.89 0.18 -15.37
C GLY A 208 -11.79 0.49 -14.36
N PHE A 209 -12.22 0.82 -13.16
CA PHE A 209 -11.37 0.90 -11.99
C PHE A 209 -11.21 -0.50 -11.39
N SER A 210 -10.01 -0.82 -10.92
CA SER A 210 -9.71 -2.06 -10.21
C SER A 210 -9.23 -1.74 -8.81
N VAL A 211 -9.77 -2.47 -7.84
CA VAL A 211 -9.31 -2.48 -6.45
C VAL A 211 -8.99 -3.92 -6.09
N ALA A 212 -7.72 -4.20 -5.80
CA ALA A 212 -7.29 -5.51 -5.35
C ALA A 212 -6.89 -5.45 -3.87
N LEU A 213 -7.55 -6.23 -3.03
CA LEU A 213 -7.20 -6.34 -1.62
C LEU A 213 -5.91 -7.14 -1.48
N LEU A 214 -4.97 -6.63 -0.69
CA LEU A 214 -3.76 -7.34 -0.29
C LEU A 214 -4.08 -8.21 0.93
N ILE A 215 -4.07 -9.53 0.77
CA ILE A 215 -4.58 -10.48 1.77
C ILE A 215 -3.47 -11.34 2.36
N TYR A 216 -3.54 -11.55 3.67
CA TYR A 216 -2.83 -12.60 4.39
C TYR A 216 -3.82 -13.45 5.18
N ARG A 217 -3.38 -14.59 5.70
CA ARG A 217 -4.18 -15.45 6.58
C ARG A 217 -3.60 -15.43 7.98
N THR A 218 -4.44 -15.34 8.99
CA THR A 218 -3.99 -15.48 10.38
C THR A 218 -3.56 -16.91 10.69
N SER A 219 -2.84 -17.09 11.80
CA SER A 219 -2.47 -18.43 12.28
C SER A 219 -3.70 -19.31 12.54
N GLN A 220 -3.53 -20.62 12.37
CA GLN A 220 -4.62 -21.59 12.58
C GLN A 220 -5.06 -21.67 14.05
N ASP A 221 -4.17 -21.36 14.99
CA ASP A 221 -4.45 -21.39 16.44
C ASP A 221 -5.56 -20.42 16.85
N SER A 222 -5.81 -19.37 16.08
CA SER A 222 -6.91 -18.41 16.29
C SER A 222 -8.14 -18.67 15.41
N GLY A 223 -8.18 -19.78 14.66
CA GLY A 223 -9.06 -19.94 13.51
C GLY A 223 -8.51 -19.15 12.32
N SER A 224 -8.14 -19.83 11.23
CA SER A 224 -7.60 -19.17 10.04
C SER A 224 -8.66 -18.27 9.40
N ARG A 225 -8.46 -16.95 9.43
CA ARG A 225 -9.27 -15.94 8.74
C ARG A 225 -8.45 -15.21 7.69
N GLU A 226 -9.11 -14.77 6.62
CA GLU A 226 -8.49 -13.93 5.59
C GLU A 226 -8.59 -12.46 6.00
N CYS A 227 -7.43 -11.80 6.06
CA CYS A 227 -7.29 -10.42 6.51
C CYS A 227 -6.68 -9.58 5.41
N ALA A 228 -7.24 -8.41 5.17
CA ALA A 228 -6.67 -7.43 4.27
C ALA A 228 -5.72 -6.52 5.05
N TYR A 229 -4.50 -6.33 4.54
CA TYR A 229 -3.55 -5.37 5.10
C TYR A 229 -3.37 -4.14 4.19
N GLY A 230 -4.10 -4.06 3.08
CA GLY A 230 -3.98 -2.95 2.14
C GLY A 230 -4.77 -3.15 0.86
N MET A 231 -4.61 -2.22 -0.07
CA MET A 231 -5.28 -2.18 -1.36
C MET A 231 -4.31 -1.74 -2.46
N GLN A 232 -4.34 -2.43 -3.59
CA GLN A 232 -3.86 -1.93 -4.88
C GLN A 232 -5.02 -1.32 -5.65
N ILE A 233 -4.84 -0.11 -6.14
CA ILE A 233 -5.85 0.65 -6.87
C ILE A 233 -5.26 0.95 -8.24
N ASP A 234 -5.92 0.42 -9.26
CA ASP A 234 -5.52 0.52 -10.66
C ASP A 234 -6.75 0.88 -11.52
N GLY A 235 -6.54 0.93 -12.83
CA GLY A 235 -7.61 0.78 -13.78
C GLY A 235 -7.07 0.35 -15.13
N GLY A 236 -7.97 0.11 -16.07
CA GLY A 236 -7.56 -0.35 -17.38
C GLY A 236 -8.74 -0.62 -18.30
N LYS A 237 -8.43 -1.27 -19.41
CA LYS A 237 -9.44 -1.86 -20.30
C LYS A 237 -9.96 -3.15 -19.67
N ALA A 238 -11.27 -3.38 -19.79
CA ALA A 238 -11.92 -4.62 -19.36
C ALA A 238 -11.46 -5.83 -20.21
#